data_AF-A0A7U9NKF6-F1
#
_entry.id   AF-A0A7U9NKF6-F1
#
_cell.length_a   1.000
_cell.length_b   1.000
_cell.length_c   1.000
_cell.angle_alpha   90.00
_cell.angle_beta   90.00
_cell.angle_gamma   90.00
#
_symmetry.space_group_name_H-M   'P 1'
#
loop_
_entity.id
_entity.type
_entity.pdbx_description
1 polymer ?
#
loop_
_entity_poly.entity_id
_entity_poly.type
_entity_poly.pdbx_seq_one_letter_code
_entity_poly.pdbx_strand_id
1 'polypeptide(L)' 'MLTNSEKRILESTMENYILANPSGINTRTLNQTVFNSLHSSIPNMNMHHVSGMLSWVFKFYDHTFLVRTRGYSVIA' A
#
# COMPACT_ATOMS: atom_id res chain seq x y z
N MET A 1 15.33 8.49 2.52
CA MET A 1 14.11 8.92 3.22
C MET A 1 13.23 9.62 2.21
N LEU A 2 11.94 9.34 2.17
CA LEU A 2 11.02 10.00 1.23
C LEU A 2 10.65 11.42 1.70
N THR A 3 10.51 12.32 0.75
CA THR A 3 9.92 13.65 0.94
C THR A 3 8.43 13.55 1.26
N ASN A 4 7.85 14.64 1.78
CA ASN A 4 6.41 14.66 2.08
C ASN A 4 5.54 14.51 0.83
N SER A 5 5.96 15.09 -0.30
CA SER A 5 5.27 14.94 -1.59
C SER A 5 5.23 13.49 -2.04
N GLU A 6 6.38 12.81 -2.03
CA GLU A 6 6.49 11.39 -2.42
C GLU A 6 5.65 10.49 -1.51
N LYS A 7 5.59 10.78 -0.20
CA LYS A 7 4.73 10.05 0.74
C LYS A 7 3.24 10.21 0.39
N ARG A 8 2.80 11.41 0.01
CA ARG A 8 1.39 11.64 -0.39
C ARG A 8 1.03 10.94 -1.68
N ILE A 9 1.96 10.89 -2.65
CA ILE A 9 1.78 10.11 -3.88
C ILE A 9 1.63 8.63 -3.55
N LEU A 10 2.51 8.09 -2.69
CA LEU A 10 2.45 6.70 -2.24
C LEU A 10 1.15 6.38 -1.51
N GLU A 11 0.71 7.25 -0.60
CA GLU A 11 -0.55 7.13 0.15
C GLU A 11 -1.75 7.07 -0.81
N SER A 12 -1.90 8.07 -1.68
CA SER A 12 -3.01 8.14 -2.63
C SER A 12 -3.01 6.95 -3.60
N THR A 13 -1.83 6.53 -4.08
CA THR A 13 -1.72 5.39 -4.98
C THR A 13 -2.16 4.11 -4.29
N MET A 14 -1.68 3.87 -3.07
CA MET A 14 -2.04 2.69 -2.29
C MET A 14 -3.54 2.65 -2.00
N GLU A 15 -4.12 3.78 -1.58
CA GLU A 15 -5.55 3.92 -1.34
C GLU A 15 -6.37 3.58 -2.58
N ASN A 16 -6.02 4.16 -3.73
CA ASN A 16 -6.71 3.91 -4.99
C ASN A 16 -6.70 2.42 -5.38
N TYR A 17 -5.60 1.70 -5.14
CA TYR A 17 -5.55 0.26 -5.39
C TYR A 17 -6.43 -0.54 -4.44
N ILE A 18 -6.57 -0.14 -3.17
CA ILE A 18 -7.48 -0.81 -2.24
C ILE A 18 -8.93 -0.57 -2.67
N LEU A 19 -9.32 0.69 -2.93
CA LEU A 19 -10.67 1.06 -3.38
C LEU A 19 -11.06 0.41 -4.72
N ALA A 20 -10.11 0.20 -5.62
CA ALA A 20 -10.34 -0.51 -6.88
C ALA A 20 -10.62 -2.01 -6.70
N ASN A 21 -10.38 -2.57 -5.51
CA ASN A 21 -10.58 -3.98 -5.19
C ASN A 21 -11.54 -4.15 -4.00
N PRO A 22 -12.85 -3.90 -4.19
CA PRO A 22 -13.84 -3.96 -3.09
C PRO A 22 -14.03 -5.37 -2.50
N SER A 23 -13.64 -6.42 -3.22
CA SER A 23 -13.59 -7.80 -2.69
C SER A 23 -12.31 -8.10 -1.89
N GLY A 24 -11.46 -7.09 -1.72
CA GLY A 24 -10.17 -7.15 -1.07
C GLY A 24 -9.02 -7.56 -1.98
N ILE A 25 -7.82 -7.13 -1.60
CA ILE A 25 -6.56 -7.41 -2.30
C ILE A 25 -5.54 -8.02 -1.36
N ASN A 26 -4.80 -9.03 -1.85
CA ASN A 26 -3.68 -9.59 -1.12
C ASN A 26 -2.60 -8.52 -0.90
N THR A 27 -2.20 -8.30 0.36
CA THR A 27 -1.24 -7.24 0.73
C THR A 27 0.12 -7.39 0.06
N ARG A 28 0.56 -8.62 -0.27
CA ARG A 28 1.80 -8.86 -1.00
C ARG A 28 1.69 -8.37 -2.45
N THR A 29 0.58 -8.70 -3.10
CA THR A 29 0.28 -8.26 -4.46
C THR A 29 0.11 -6.74 -4.51
N LEU A 30 -0.62 -6.17 -3.56
CA LEU A 30 -0.79 -4.72 -3.40
C LEU A 30 0.57 -4.02 -3.29
N ASN A 31 1.41 -4.44 -2.33
CA ASN A 31 2.72 -3.81 -2.12
C ASN A 31 3.61 -3.92 -3.35
N GLN A 32 3.66 -5.08 -3.99
CA GLN A 32 4.46 -5.27 -5.21
C GLN A 32 3.96 -4.39 -6.36
N THR A 33 2.64 -4.28 -6.53
CA THR A 33 2.02 -3.48 -7.60
C THR A 33 2.30 -2.00 -7.40
N VAL A 34 2.08 -1.48 -6.18
CA VAL A 34 2.36 -0.09 -5.81
C VAL A 34 3.85 0.22 -5.94
N PHE A 35 4.72 -0.69 -5.49
CA PHE A 35 6.16 -0.52 -5.65
C PHE A 35 6.54 -0.39 -7.13
N ASN A 36 6.11 -1.34 -7.96
CA ASN A 36 6.42 -1.35 -9.39
C ASN A 36 5.88 -0.11 -10.12
N SER A 37 4.70 0.39 -9.74
CA SER A 37 4.09 1.55 -10.40
C SER A 37 4.78 2.87 -10.04
N LEU A 38 5.40 2.97 -8.87
CA LEU A 38 6.02 4.21 -8.38
C LEU A 38 7.55 4.19 -8.34
N HIS A 39 8.20 3.04 -8.52
CA HIS A 39 9.66 2.95 -8.36
C HIS A 39 10.42 3.80 -9.38
N SER A 40 9.90 3.94 -10.60
CA SER A 40 10.51 4.80 -11.63
C SER A 40 10.38 6.29 -11.33
N SER A 41 9.31 6.72 -10.66
CA SER A 41 9.06 8.13 -10.32
C SER A 41 9.60 8.51 -8.94
N ILE A 42 9.76 7.54 -8.03
CA ILE A 42 10.28 7.71 -6.67
C ILE A 42 11.47 6.75 -6.48
N PRO A 43 12.65 7.05 -7.04
CA PRO A 43 13.78 6.12 -7.05
C PRO A 43 14.30 5.75 -5.65
N ASN A 44 14.10 6.62 -4.65
CA ASN A 44 14.47 6.36 -3.26
C ASN A 44 13.45 5.53 -2.46
N MET A 45 12.33 5.15 -3.09
CA MET A 45 11.32 4.28 -2.48
C MET A 45 11.83 2.84 -2.41
N ASN A 46 11.47 2.15 -1.35
CA ASN A 46 11.78 0.74 -1.14
C ASN A 46 10.55 0.05 -0.52
N MET A 47 10.59 -1.27 -0.43
CA MET A 47 9.44 -2.05 0.02
C MET A 47 9.06 -1.78 1.49
N HIS A 48 10.01 -1.30 2.32
CA HIS A 48 9.72 -0.91 3.70
C HIS A 48 8.88 0.36 3.76
N HIS A 49 9.13 1.34 2.88
CA HIS A 49 8.28 2.53 2.76
C HIS A 49 6.84 2.15 2.38
N VAL A 50 6.68 1.24 1.39
CA VAL A 50 5.37 0.76 0.92
C VAL A 50 4.63 0.03 2.04
N SER A 51 5.31 -0.88 2.74
CA SER A 51 4.71 -1.62 3.86
C SER A 51 4.36 -0.71 5.04
N GLY A 52 5.18 0.30 5.31
CA GLY A 52 4.89 1.33 6.31
C GLY A 52 3.66 2.16 5.94
N MET A 53 3.51 2.51 4.66
CA MET A 53 2.33 3.23 4.18
C MET A 53 1.07 2.37 4.28
N LEU A 54 1.14 1.07 3.99
CA LEU A 54 0.00 0.17 4.16
C LEU A 54 -0.51 0.18 5.60
N SER A 55 0.40 0.15 6.58
CA SER A 55 0.05 0.24 8.00
C SER A 55 -0.62 1.58 8.35
N TRP A 56 -0.16 2.68 7.74
CA TRP A 56 -0.76 4.00 7.89
C TRP A 56 -2.17 4.05 7.30
N VAL A 57 -2.33 3.65 6.04
CA VAL A 57 -3.61 3.62 5.33
C VAL A 57 -4.63 2.76 6.07
N PHE A 58 -4.24 1.56 6.49
CA PHE A 58 -5.06 0.68 7.33
C PHE A 58 -5.55 1.38 8.61
N LYS A 59 -4.70 2.19 9.26
CA LYS A 59 -5.05 2.87 10.51
C LYS A 59 -5.99 4.07 10.31
N PHE A 60 -5.90 4.77 9.19
CA PHE A 60 -6.55 6.08 9.00
C PHE A 60 -7.72 6.08 8.01
N TYR A 61 -7.83 5.09 7.12
CA TYR A 61 -8.84 5.07 6.05
C TYR A 61 -9.95 4.04 6.28
N ASP A 62 -10.11 3.56 7.52
CA ASP A 62 -11.15 2.60 7.95
C ASP A 62 -11.18 1.27 7.17
N HIS A 63 -10.07 0.93 6.52
CA HIS A 63 -9.90 -0.36 5.85
C HIS A 63 -9.85 -1.51 6.85
N THR A 64 -10.34 -2.66 6.42
CA THR A 64 -10.36 -3.88 7.22
C THR A 64 -9.52 -4.97 6.60
N PHE A 65 -8.89 -5.78 7.44
CA PHE A 65 -8.27 -7.02 6.98
C PHE A 65 -9.32 -8.13 6.98
N LEU A 66 -9.85 -8.47 5.80
CA LEU A 66 -10.79 -9.58 5.61
C LEU A 66 -10.16 -10.92 6.01
N VAL A 67 -8.86 -11.09 5.73
CA VAL A 67 -8.10 -12.30 6.05
C VAL A 67 -6.79 -11.90 6.74
N ARG A 68 -6.50 -12.54 7.88
CA ARG A 68 -5.25 -12.38 8.64
C ARG A 68 -4.59 -13.75 8.81
N THR A 69 -3.59 -14.07 7.99
CA THR A 69 -2.83 -15.30 8.12
C THR A 69 -1.32 -15.03 8.21
N ARG A 70 -0.57 -16.00 8.72
CA ARG A 70 0.90 -15.96 8.66
C ARG A 70 1.32 -16.20 7.21
N GLY A 71 1.68 -15.14 6.50
CA GLY A 71 2.23 -15.22 5.14
C GLY A 71 1.51 -14.35 4.12
N TYR A 72 0.21 -14.10 4.33
CA TYR A 72 -0.57 -13.13 3.57
C TYR A 72 -1.76 -12.59 4.36
N SER A 73 -2.15 -11.37 4.03
CA SER A 73 -3.41 -10.77 4.48
C SER A 73 -4.18 -10.25 3.28
N VAL A 74 -5.48 -10.10 3.42
CA VAL A 74 -6.34 -9.45 2.42
C VAL A 74 -6.92 -8.20 3.05
N ILE A 75 -6.73 -7.05 2.43
CA ILE A 75 -7.24 -5.75 2.87
C ILE A 75 -8.34 -5.27 1.93
N ALA A 76 -9.40 -4.68 2.46
CA ALA A 76 -10.52 -4.09 1.73
C ALA A 76 -11.05 -2.86 2.48
#